data_AF-A0A519M5Y4-F1
#
_entry.id   AF-A0A519M5Y4-F1
#
_cell.length_a   1.000
_cell.length_b   1.000
_cell.length_c   1.000
_cell.angle_alpha   90.00
_cell.angle_beta   90.00
_cell.angle_gamma   90.00
#
_symmetry.space_group_name_H-M   'P 1'
#
loop_
_entity.id
_entity.type
_entity.pdbx_description
1 polymer ?
#
loop_
_entity_poly.entity_id
_entity_poly.type
_entity_poly.pdbx_seq_one_letter_code
_entity_poly.pdbx_strand_id
1 'polypeptide(L)'
;MNSSPTPPSSDTIEDPARALRRAKRQALGLLLLVTAVFVATSVVERGLWLSCVKAMAEAAMVGALADWFAVVALFRRPLGLPIPHTAVIARNQARIGRNLATFVRDKFLDVPSLVALIRRHDPAERLSQWLTAPGNAALLGQQATRLLSAALDTVQDAQVERFIQKAARSLIGQIDLSGALATVLDTLTHNGRHQALLDDVLGKLTELLQNEQTRTWVAQTIVAWLKKEHPRTEKLLPSDWLGDKGSSLLARALESLMAEVAANPQHVLRAQFDAAVQRFIERLRSDPDWVRKGEEIRTYLQTDATVAGYVQTLWQDLRGALQRDLADADSVVARQVRNLGHWLGQSLAGDAALRQSLNDRLEHWVQGLAPDVSQFVAQHIEDTVRRWDTEEMTQLIELNIGKDLQYIRINGTVVGGLIGLVLFAVSHVGEIWRAAVGG
;
A
#
# COMPACT_ATOMS: atom_id res chain seq x y z
N MET A 1 -7.66 30.93 -35.77
CA MET A 1 -9.05 30.97 -35.26
C MET A 1 -9.34 29.60 -34.65
N ASN A 2 -9.20 29.48 -33.33
CA ASN A 2 -9.28 28.23 -32.60
C ASN A 2 -10.55 28.29 -31.74
N SER A 3 -11.59 27.58 -32.17
CA SER A 3 -12.89 27.55 -31.49
C SER A 3 -12.80 26.61 -30.29
N SER A 4 -12.56 27.17 -29.10
CA SER A 4 -12.73 26.45 -27.85
C SER A 4 -14.21 26.11 -27.66
N PRO A 5 -14.58 24.87 -27.30
CA PRO A 5 -15.96 24.55 -26.97
C PRO A 5 -16.32 25.26 -25.66
N THR A 6 -17.33 26.12 -25.72
CA THR A 6 -17.99 26.70 -24.55
C THR A 6 -18.51 25.57 -23.65
N PRO A 7 -18.28 25.61 -22.33
CA PRO A 7 -18.92 24.66 -21.42
C PRO A 7 -20.44 24.84 -21.51
N PRO A 8 -21.24 23.75 -21.43
CA PRO A 8 -22.68 23.86 -21.41
C PRO A 8 -23.10 24.75 -20.23
N SER A 9 -23.96 25.73 -20.50
CA SER A 9 -24.53 26.63 -19.51
C SER A 9 -25.19 25.83 -18.39
N SER A 10 -24.85 26.17 -17.15
CA SER A 10 -25.38 25.62 -15.91
C SER A 10 -26.83 26.08 -15.64
N ASP A 11 -27.67 26.08 -16.66
CA ASP A 11 -29.07 26.45 -16.53
C ASP A 11 -29.94 25.20 -16.37
N THR A 12 -30.53 25.11 -15.18
CA THR A 12 -31.68 24.27 -14.78
C THR A 12 -31.46 22.78 -14.51
N ILE A 13 -30.49 22.42 -13.65
CA ILE A 13 -30.75 21.29 -12.75
C ILE A 13 -31.76 21.78 -11.71
N GLU A 14 -33.03 21.61 -12.01
CA GLU A 14 -34.13 21.96 -11.12
C GLU A 14 -33.96 21.19 -9.80
N ASP A 15 -33.92 21.91 -8.67
CA ASP A 15 -33.81 21.29 -7.33
C ASP A 15 -34.85 20.16 -7.19
N PRO A 16 -34.43 18.89 -7.02
CA PRO A 16 -35.30 17.73 -6.96
C PRO A 16 -36.43 17.88 -5.92
N ALA A 17 -36.15 18.59 -4.82
CA ALA A 17 -37.15 18.86 -3.78
C ALA A 17 -38.28 19.76 -4.30
N ARG A 18 -37.94 20.80 -5.07
CA ARG A 18 -38.92 21.75 -5.65
C ARG A 18 -39.72 21.07 -6.75
N ALA A 19 -39.07 20.26 -7.57
CA ALA A 19 -39.74 19.49 -8.61
C ALA A 19 -40.74 18.50 -8.02
N LEU A 20 -40.36 17.74 -7.00
CA LEU A 20 -41.25 16.82 -6.28
C LEU A 20 -42.45 17.55 -5.64
N ARG A 21 -42.21 18.68 -4.96
CA ARG A 21 -43.29 19.47 -4.33
C ARG A 21 -44.33 19.96 -5.34
N ARG A 22 -43.90 20.44 -6.52
CA ARG A 22 -44.82 20.86 -7.58
C ARG A 22 -45.61 19.69 -8.15
N ALA A 23 -44.95 18.56 -8.43
CA ALA A 23 -45.62 17.36 -8.92
C ALA A 23 -46.68 16.84 -7.93
N LYS A 24 -46.36 16.81 -6.62
CA LYS A 24 -47.32 16.47 -5.56
C LYS A 24 -48.53 17.42 -5.54
N ARG A 25 -48.30 18.73 -5.69
CA ARG A 25 -49.37 19.74 -5.75
C ARG A 25 -50.24 19.58 -6.98
N GLN A 26 -49.66 19.29 -8.15
CA GLN A 26 -50.41 19.06 -9.39
C GLN A 26 -51.29 17.82 -9.27
N ALA A 27 -50.73 16.70 -8.82
CA ALA A 27 -51.49 15.46 -8.64
C ALA A 27 -52.59 15.59 -7.58
N LEU A 28 -52.32 16.32 -6.49
CA LEU A 28 -53.35 16.65 -5.48
C LEU A 28 -54.44 17.57 -6.04
N GLY A 29 -54.05 18.61 -6.78
CA GLY A 29 -54.98 19.55 -7.40
C GLY A 29 -55.91 18.86 -8.39
N LEU A 30 -55.39 17.93 -9.20
CA LEU A 30 -56.20 17.13 -10.12
C LEU A 30 -57.18 16.21 -9.37
N LEU A 31 -56.75 15.55 -8.28
CA LEU A 31 -57.66 14.76 -7.44
C LEU A 31 -58.80 15.64 -6.90
N LEU A 32 -58.47 16.80 -6.32
CA LEU A 32 -59.47 17.73 -5.76
C LEU A 32 -60.44 18.24 -6.83
N LEU A 33 -59.95 18.55 -8.03
CA LEU A 33 -60.77 18.95 -9.18
C LEU A 33 -61.79 17.86 -9.52
N VAL A 34 -61.33 16.62 -9.71
CA VAL A 34 -62.20 15.50 -10.08
C VAL A 34 -63.21 15.17 -8.97
N THR A 35 -62.80 15.22 -7.71
CA THR A 35 -63.71 15.08 -6.57
C THR A 35 -64.75 16.19 -6.53
N ALA A 36 -64.36 17.45 -6.80
CA ALA A 36 -65.30 18.56 -6.86
C ALA A 36 -66.32 18.40 -7.99
N VAL A 37 -65.89 17.95 -9.18
CA VAL A 37 -66.79 17.62 -10.30
C VAL A 37 -67.76 16.50 -9.92
N PHE A 38 -67.28 15.44 -9.25
CA PHE A 38 -68.14 14.35 -8.76
C PHE A 38 -69.18 14.83 -7.75
N VAL A 39 -68.80 15.67 -6.79
CA VAL A 39 -69.73 16.23 -5.78
C VAL A 39 -70.75 17.16 -6.44
N ALA A 40 -70.31 18.09 -7.29
CA ALA A 40 -71.19 19.03 -7.96
C ALA A 40 -72.23 18.31 -8.85
N THR A 41 -71.80 17.32 -9.62
CA THR A 41 -72.70 16.50 -10.46
C THR A 41 -73.60 15.56 -9.65
N SER A 42 -73.31 15.31 -8.38
CA SER A 42 -74.15 14.49 -7.51
C SER A 42 -75.33 15.25 -6.89
N VAL A 43 -75.29 16.59 -6.86
CA VAL A 43 -76.30 17.45 -6.22
C VAL A 43 -77.31 18.04 -7.22
N VAL A 44 -77.01 18.02 -8.53
CA VAL A 44 -77.85 18.61 -9.61
C VAL A 44 -78.75 17.53 -10.26
N GLU A 45 -79.93 17.93 -10.77
CA GLU A 45 -80.90 17.03 -11.42
C GLU A 45 -80.38 16.34 -12.69
N ARG A 46 -80.89 15.13 -12.97
CA ARG A 46 -80.25 14.09 -13.79
C ARG A 46 -80.60 14.19 -15.28
N GLY A 47 -79.74 14.83 -16.07
CA GLY A 47 -79.64 14.62 -17.52
C GLY A 47 -78.62 13.53 -17.89
N LEU A 48 -78.80 12.82 -19.02
CA LEU A 48 -77.87 11.76 -19.49
C LEU A 48 -76.41 12.23 -19.58
N TRP A 49 -76.19 13.46 -20.04
CA TRP A 49 -74.85 14.06 -20.09
C TRP A 49 -74.24 14.26 -18.70
N LEU A 50 -75.05 14.71 -17.73
CA LEU A 50 -74.60 14.91 -16.35
C LEU A 50 -74.25 13.58 -15.68
N SER A 51 -75.02 12.53 -15.95
CA SER A 51 -74.72 11.15 -15.50
C SER A 51 -73.42 10.62 -16.09
N CYS A 52 -73.13 10.94 -17.36
CA CYS A 52 -71.87 10.57 -18.01
C CYS A 52 -70.66 11.24 -17.34
N VAL A 53 -70.73 12.56 -17.12
CA VAL A 53 -69.68 13.32 -16.44
C VAL A 53 -69.49 12.84 -15.01
N LYS A 54 -70.58 12.50 -14.31
CA LYS A 54 -70.51 11.92 -12.97
C LYS A 54 -69.77 10.57 -12.97
N ALA A 55 -70.12 9.65 -13.86
CA ALA A 55 -69.47 8.34 -13.95
C ALA A 55 -67.98 8.44 -14.32
N MET A 56 -67.65 9.35 -15.24
CA MET A 56 -66.26 9.67 -15.58
C MET A 56 -65.50 10.25 -14.37
N ALA A 57 -66.10 11.20 -13.64
CA ALA A 57 -65.48 11.80 -12.47
C ALA A 57 -65.34 10.81 -11.30
N GLU A 58 -66.31 9.93 -11.09
CA GLU A 58 -66.26 8.86 -10.09
C GLU A 58 -65.11 7.89 -10.38
N ALA A 59 -65.01 7.41 -11.62
CA ALA A 59 -63.96 6.49 -12.02
C ALA A 59 -62.57 7.14 -12.01
N ALA A 60 -62.46 8.41 -12.44
CA ALA A 60 -61.23 9.20 -12.34
C ALA A 60 -60.81 9.40 -10.88
N MET A 61 -61.75 9.69 -9.97
CA MET A 61 -61.48 9.85 -8.53
C MET A 61 -60.98 8.55 -7.91
N VAL A 62 -61.64 7.43 -8.22
CA VAL A 62 -61.23 6.11 -7.71
C VAL A 62 -59.84 5.74 -8.22
N GLY A 63 -59.55 5.95 -9.51
CA GLY A 63 -58.20 5.73 -10.08
C GLY A 63 -57.14 6.59 -9.40
N ALA A 64 -57.42 7.88 -9.19
CA ALA A 64 -56.52 8.81 -8.52
C ALA A 64 -56.26 8.45 -7.04
N LEU A 65 -57.25 7.89 -6.34
CA LEU A 65 -57.13 7.41 -4.95
C LEU A 65 -56.35 6.08 -4.86
N ALA A 66 -56.59 5.16 -5.79
CA ALA A 66 -55.88 3.88 -5.86
C ALA A 66 -54.38 4.09 -6.08
N ASP A 67 -54.02 4.95 -7.04
CA ASP A 67 -52.61 5.26 -7.31
C ASP A 67 -51.98 6.09 -6.19
N TRP A 68 -52.74 6.99 -5.54
CA TRP A 68 -52.27 7.65 -4.33
C TRP A 68 -51.91 6.64 -3.24
N PHE A 69 -52.77 5.65 -3.00
CA PHE A 69 -52.52 4.60 -2.03
C PHE A 69 -51.25 3.81 -2.40
N ALA A 70 -51.11 3.40 -3.66
CA ALA A 70 -49.94 2.63 -4.12
C ALA A 70 -48.62 3.41 -3.95
N VAL A 71 -48.58 4.68 -4.37
CA VAL A 71 -47.38 5.51 -4.25
C VAL A 71 -47.06 5.80 -2.79
N VAL A 72 -48.05 6.11 -1.95
CA VAL A 72 -47.82 6.31 -0.52
C VAL A 72 -47.34 5.02 0.14
N ALA A 73 -47.98 3.88 -0.14
CA ALA A 73 -47.61 2.58 0.39
C ALA A 73 -46.20 2.13 0.00
N LEU A 74 -45.64 2.63 -1.10
CA LEU A 74 -44.26 2.36 -1.48
C LEU A 74 -43.26 2.96 -0.46
N PHE A 75 -43.50 4.19 0.00
CA PHE A 75 -42.58 4.94 0.87
C PHE A 75 -42.98 4.90 2.35
N ARG A 76 -44.26 5.03 2.67
CA ARG A 76 -44.75 5.25 4.05
C ARG A 76 -46.02 4.45 4.32
N ARG A 77 -46.47 4.47 5.58
CA ARG A 77 -47.79 3.93 5.94
C ARG A 77 -48.88 4.95 5.59
N PRO A 78 -49.87 4.61 4.75
CA PRO A 78 -50.95 5.53 4.42
C PRO A 78 -51.75 5.87 5.69
N LEU A 79 -51.99 7.16 5.93
CA LEU A 79 -52.67 7.69 7.12
C LEU A 79 -52.07 7.26 8.47
N GLY A 80 -50.84 6.71 8.48
CA GLY A 80 -50.21 6.15 9.68
C GLY A 80 -50.77 4.79 10.12
N LEU A 81 -51.69 4.19 9.36
CA LEU A 81 -52.34 2.93 9.73
C LEU A 81 -51.41 1.72 9.49
N PRO A 82 -51.43 0.69 10.37
CA PRO A 82 -50.61 -0.51 10.22
C PRO A 82 -51.20 -1.47 9.18
N ILE A 83 -51.27 -1.02 7.92
CA ILE A 83 -51.75 -1.84 6.80
C ILE A 83 -50.61 -2.78 6.37
N PRO A 84 -50.88 -4.09 6.22
CA PRO A 84 -49.88 -5.04 5.76
C PRO A 84 -49.34 -4.64 4.39
N HIS A 85 -48.06 -4.91 4.12
CA HIS A 85 -47.42 -4.68 2.82
C HIS A 85 -47.31 -3.20 2.39
N THR A 86 -47.30 -2.27 3.36
CA THR A 86 -46.99 -0.84 3.15
C THR A 86 -45.59 -0.50 3.64
N ALA A 87 -45.10 0.71 3.32
CA ALA A 87 -43.71 1.13 3.48
C ALA A 87 -42.72 0.12 2.87
N VAL A 88 -42.98 -0.29 1.62
CA VAL A 88 -42.27 -1.39 0.95
C VAL A 88 -40.75 -1.14 0.85
N ILE A 89 -40.33 0.09 0.54
CA ILE A 89 -38.91 0.46 0.45
C ILE A 89 -38.25 0.34 1.82
N ALA A 90 -38.86 0.96 2.84
CA ALA A 90 -38.38 0.92 4.21
C ALA A 90 -38.22 -0.52 4.73
N ARG A 91 -39.24 -1.37 4.51
CA ARG A 91 -39.23 -2.77 4.95
C ARG A 91 -38.21 -3.64 4.22
N ASN A 92 -37.87 -3.31 2.98
CA ASN A 92 -36.94 -4.09 2.15
C ASN A 92 -35.52 -3.50 2.09
N GLN A 93 -35.18 -2.50 2.92
CA GLN A 93 -33.85 -1.85 2.94
C GLN A 93 -32.69 -2.86 2.91
N ALA A 94 -32.69 -3.85 3.81
CA ALA A 94 -31.62 -4.85 3.87
C ALA A 94 -31.53 -5.71 2.59
N ARG A 95 -32.67 -6.02 1.96
CA ARG A 95 -32.71 -6.76 0.69
C ARG A 95 -32.18 -5.91 -0.46
N ILE A 96 -32.53 -4.62 -0.50
CA ILE A 96 -32.03 -3.67 -1.49
C ILE A 96 -30.50 -3.55 -1.37
N GLY A 97 -29.97 -3.42 -0.14
CA GLY A 97 -28.53 -3.38 0.13
C GLY A 97 -27.79 -4.62 -0.39
N ARG A 98 -28.27 -5.82 -0.07
CA ARG A 98 -27.70 -7.08 -0.57
C ARG A 98 -27.70 -7.19 -2.09
N ASN A 99 -28.80 -6.82 -2.72
CA ASN A 99 -28.92 -6.88 -4.18
C ASN A 99 -27.99 -5.88 -4.85
N LEU A 100 -27.88 -4.66 -4.29
CA LEU A 100 -26.96 -3.64 -4.78
C LEU A 100 -25.49 -4.08 -4.63
N ALA A 101 -25.13 -4.62 -3.47
CA ALA A 101 -23.79 -5.16 -3.22
C ALA A 101 -23.43 -6.28 -4.21
N THR A 102 -24.36 -7.22 -4.41
CA THR A 102 -24.20 -8.32 -5.38
C THR A 102 -24.05 -7.79 -6.80
N PHE A 103 -24.88 -6.81 -7.18
CA PHE A 103 -24.81 -6.19 -8.50
C PHE A 103 -23.47 -5.49 -8.75
N VAL A 104 -22.97 -4.71 -7.79
CA VAL A 104 -21.66 -4.04 -7.92
C VAL A 104 -20.54 -5.07 -8.04
N ARG A 105 -20.55 -6.11 -7.20
CA ARG A 105 -19.58 -7.21 -7.24
C ARG A 105 -19.56 -7.91 -8.60
N ASP A 106 -20.73 -8.30 -9.11
CA ASP A 106 -20.85 -9.19 -10.26
C ASP A 106 -20.83 -8.45 -11.61
N LYS A 107 -21.09 -7.13 -11.62
CA LYS A 107 -21.16 -6.33 -12.86
C LYS A 107 -20.08 -5.27 -13.01
N PHE A 108 -19.50 -4.79 -11.92
CA PHE A 108 -18.49 -3.73 -11.97
C PHE A 108 -17.12 -4.21 -11.50
N LEU A 109 -17.08 -5.17 -10.59
CA LEU A 109 -15.85 -5.66 -9.97
C LEU A 109 -15.60 -7.15 -10.29
N ASP A 110 -16.23 -7.70 -11.32
CA ASP A 110 -15.89 -9.03 -11.79
C ASP A 110 -14.50 -9.02 -12.46
N VAL A 111 -13.79 -10.15 -12.36
CA VAL A 111 -12.42 -10.29 -12.87
C VAL A 111 -12.32 -9.87 -14.36
N PRO A 112 -13.19 -10.36 -15.27
CA PRO A 112 -13.18 -9.93 -16.66
C PRO A 112 -13.31 -8.42 -16.85
N SER A 113 -14.24 -7.76 -16.17
CA SER A 113 -14.43 -6.31 -16.26
C SER A 113 -13.21 -5.52 -15.79
N LEU A 114 -12.59 -5.92 -14.68
CA LEU A 114 -11.39 -5.27 -14.16
C LEU A 114 -10.17 -5.45 -15.09
N VAL A 115 -10.01 -6.64 -15.66
CA VAL A 115 -8.97 -6.91 -16.66
C VAL A 115 -9.20 -6.09 -17.92
N ALA A 116 -10.43 -6.04 -18.43
CA ALA A 116 -10.78 -5.20 -19.57
C ALA A 116 -10.51 -3.71 -19.30
N LEU A 117 -10.74 -3.26 -18.07
CA LEU A 117 -10.45 -1.88 -17.66
C LEU A 117 -8.95 -1.58 -17.69
N ILE A 118 -8.10 -2.50 -17.21
CA ILE A 118 -6.63 -2.39 -17.29
C ILE A 118 -6.17 -2.30 -18.74
N ARG A 119 -6.62 -3.25 -19.58
CA ARG A 119 -6.24 -3.30 -21.00
C ARG A 119 -6.65 -2.03 -21.76
N ARG A 120 -7.79 -1.44 -21.41
CA ARG A 120 -8.27 -0.21 -22.05
C ARG A 120 -7.47 1.03 -21.67
N HIS A 121 -6.93 1.09 -20.44
CA HIS A 121 -6.34 2.32 -19.90
C HIS A 121 -4.81 2.32 -19.85
N ASP A 122 -4.16 1.20 -20.16
CA ASP A 122 -2.69 1.03 -20.16
C ASP A 122 -2.05 1.71 -18.93
N PRO A 123 -2.20 1.10 -17.73
CA PRO A 123 -1.70 1.71 -16.50
C PRO A 123 -0.19 1.96 -16.52
N ALA A 124 0.59 1.12 -17.23
CA ALA A 124 2.03 1.33 -17.39
C ALA A 124 2.34 2.64 -18.15
N GLU A 125 1.63 2.91 -19.23
CA GLU A 125 1.79 4.16 -19.99
C GLU A 125 1.36 5.38 -19.17
N ARG A 126 0.22 5.31 -18.46
CA ARG A 126 -0.23 6.39 -17.59
C ARG A 126 0.75 6.66 -16.46
N LEU A 127 1.30 5.61 -15.86
CA LEU A 127 2.32 5.72 -14.81
C LEU A 127 3.59 6.37 -15.36
N SER A 128 4.03 5.98 -16.56
CA SER A 128 5.16 6.58 -17.26
C SER A 128 4.98 8.08 -17.49
N GLN A 129 3.85 8.48 -18.07
CA GLN A 129 3.52 9.88 -18.32
C GLN A 129 3.45 10.69 -17.02
N TRP A 130 2.85 10.11 -15.98
CA TRP A 130 2.76 10.77 -14.68
C TRP A 130 4.13 10.94 -14.02
N LEU A 131 4.99 9.91 -14.03
CA LEU A 131 6.34 9.97 -13.44
C LEU A 131 7.29 10.92 -14.18
N THR A 132 7.12 11.04 -15.51
CA THR A 132 7.96 11.88 -16.37
C THR A 132 7.53 13.35 -16.37
N ALA A 133 6.29 13.65 -15.95
CA ALA A 133 5.79 15.02 -15.87
C ALA A 133 6.53 15.84 -14.80
N PRO A 134 6.77 17.14 -15.06
CA PRO A 134 7.54 18.00 -14.15
C PRO A 134 6.84 18.12 -12.80
N GLY A 135 7.59 17.89 -11.71
CA GLY A 135 7.09 18.02 -10.33
C GLY A 135 6.44 16.76 -9.74
N ASN A 136 5.94 15.82 -10.55
CA ASN A 136 5.26 14.63 -10.03
C ASN A 136 6.19 13.65 -9.30
N ALA A 137 7.40 13.45 -9.81
CA ALA A 137 8.41 12.65 -9.10
C ALA A 137 8.82 13.29 -7.75
N ALA A 138 8.75 14.63 -7.64
CA ALA A 138 8.99 15.33 -6.38
C ALA A 138 7.81 15.16 -5.41
N LEU A 139 6.57 15.21 -5.90
CA LEU A 139 5.37 14.90 -5.11
C LEU A 139 5.42 13.44 -4.59
N LEU A 140 5.89 12.50 -5.40
CA LEU A 140 6.05 11.10 -4.97
C LEU A 140 7.08 10.99 -3.84
N GLY A 141 8.20 11.70 -3.94
CA GLY A 141 9.19 11.80 -2.85
C GLY A 141 8.61 12.38 -1.56
N GLN A 142 7.83 13.47 -1.66
CA GLN A 142 7.18 14.09 -0.50
C GLN A 142 6.10 13.19 0.12
N GLN A 143 5.32 12.48 -0.70
CA GLN A 143 4.31 11.56 -0.17
C GLN A 143 4.95 10.32 0.45
N ALA A 144 6.02 9.79 -0.16
CA ALA A 144 6.78 8.68 0.39
C ALA A 144 7.40 9.02 1.75
N THR A 145 7.97 10.22 1.90
CA THR A 145 8.52 10.66 3.19
C THR A 145 7.44 10.84 4.25
N ARG A 146 6.27 11.40 3.92
CA ARG A 146 5.13 11.48 4.85
C ARG A 146 4.64 10.10 5.29
N LEU A 147 4.49 9.17 4.35
CA LEU A 147 4.06 7.79 4.66
C LEU A 147 5.10 7.06 5.49
N LEU A 148 6.39 7.21 5.17
CA LEU A 148 7.47 6.58 5.92
C LEU A 148 7.60 7.19 7.31
N SER A 149 7.39 8.50 7.46
CA SER A 149 7.35 9.17 8.77
C SER A 149 6.19 8.65 9.60
N ALA A 150 4.98 8.62 9.04
CA ALA A 150 3.81 8.08 9.73
C ALA A 150 4.00 6.61 10.12
N ALA A 151 4.58 5.79 9.25
CA ALA A 151 4.92 4.41 9.55
C ALA A 151 5.96 4.33 10.69
N LEU A 152 7.04 5.11 10.62
CA LEU A 152 8.09 5.13 11.63
C LEU A 152 7.58 5.60 13.00
N ASP A 153 6.58 6.49 13.01
CA ASP A 153 5.90 6.92 14.23
C ASP A 153 4.94 5.85 14.76
N THR A 154 4.26 5.08 13.91
CA THR A 154 3.41 3.96 14.36
C THR A 154 4.21 2.76 14.88
N VAL A 155 5.45 2.57 14.41
CA VAL A 155 6.34 1.45 14.75
C VAL A 155 7.07 1.69 16.09
N GLN A 156 6.51 2.53 16.96
CA GLN A 156 7.09 2.99 18.23
C GLN A 156 7.22 1.95 19.34
N ASP A 157 6.87 0.69 19.09
CA ASP A 157 6.78 -0.32 20.15
C ASP A 157 8.11 -0.98 20.51
N ALA A 158 8.26 -1.27 21.81
CA ALA A 158 9.24 -2.21 22.35
C ALA A 158 9.20 -3.59 21.66
N GLN A 159 8.12 -3.92 20.94
CA GLN A 159 7.99 -5.15 20.15
C GLN A 159 8.93 -5.17 18.94
N VAL A 160 9.15 -4.02 18.30
CA VAL A 160 10.05 -3.90 17.14
C VAL A 160 11.50 -4.03 17.60
N GLU A 161 11.84 -3.40 18.73
CA GLU A 161 13.17 -3.56 19.34
C GLU A 161 13.45 -5.03 19.68
N ARG A 162 12.49 -5.72 20.30
CA ARG A 162 12.59 -7.16 20.59
C ARG A 162 12.73 -7.98 19.32
N PHE A 163 11.98 -7.64 18.27
CA PHE A 163 12.08 -8.30 16.98
C PHE A 163 13.47 -8.13 16.36
N ILE A 164 14.02 -6.92 16.36
CA ILE A 164 15.36 -6.62 15.84
C ILE A 164 16.43 -7.34 16.64
N GLN A 165 16.34 -7.34 17.97
CA GLN A 165 17.25 -8.13 18.81
C GLN A 165 17.18 -9.63 18.49
N LYS A 166 15.97 -10.17 18.30
CA LYS A 166 15.78 -11.58 17.93
C LYS A 166 16.32 -11.88 16.54
N ALA A 167 16.09 -11.00 15.57
CA ALA A 167 16.59 -11.11 14.21
C ALA A 167 18.13 -11.05 14.17
N ALA A 168 18.74 -10.09 14.89
CA ALA A 168 20.18 -9.97 15.02
C ALA A 168 20.80 -11.22 15.66
N ARG A 169 20.22 -11.72 16.77
CA ARG A 169 20.66 -12.98 17.38
C ARG A 169 20.52 -14.17 16.44
N SER A 170 19.44 -14.25 15.68
CA SER A 170 19.24 -15.31 14.68
C SER A 170 20.25 -15.24 13.54
N LEU A 171 20.59 -14.03 13.09
CA LEU A 171 21.59 -13.79 12.03
C LEU A 171 23.03 -14.01 12.51
N ILE A 172 23.32 -13.84 13.80
CA ILE A 172 24.61 -14.22 14.42
C ILE A 172 24.63 -15.72 14.74
N GLY A 173 23.47 -16.34 15.00
CA GLY A 173 23.23 -17.74 14.61
C GLY A 173 23.49 -17.89 13.11
N GLN A 174 23.43 -19.01 12.42
CA GLN A 174 23.65 -19.06 10.95
C GLN A 174 25.04 -18.64 10.40
N ILE A 175 25.75 -17.63 10.93
CA ILE A 175 27.11 -17.26 10.52
C ILE A 175 28.09 -18.26 11.12
N ASP A 176 28.75 -19.02 10.24
CA ASP A 176 30.00 -19.72 10.58
C ASP A 176 31.14 -18.69 10.63
N LEU A 177 31.49 -18.25 11.84
CA LEU A 177 32.57 -17.28 12.03
C LEU A 177 33.92 -17.82 11.53
N SER A 178 34.18 -19.11 11.70
CA SER A 178 35.47 -19.72 11.31
C SER A 178 35.59 -19.73 9.78
N GLY A 179 34.54 -20.18 9.09
CA GLY A 179 34.44 -20.16 7.63
C GLY A 179 34.42 -18.75 7.02
N ALA A 180 33.74 -17.80 7.66
CA ALA A 180 33.72 -16.41 7.23
C ALA A 180 35.10 -15.76 7.35
N LEU A 181 35.80 -15.96 8.47
CA LEU A 181 37.16 -15.44 8.67
C LEU A 181 38.13 -16.05 7.65
N ALA A 182 38.02 -17.35 7.39
CA ALA A 182 38.81 -18.03 6.38
C ALA A 182 38.54 -17.48 4.98
N THR A 183 37.29 -17.20 4.62
CA THR A 183 36.92 -16.62 3.32
C THR A 183 37.47 -15.21 3.15
N VAL A 184 37.40 -14.37 4.19
CA VAL A 184 37.96 -13.01 4.17
C VAL A 184 39.48 -13.06 4.04
N LEU A 185 40.16 -13.87 4.86
CA LEU A 185 41.61 -14.05 4.79
C LEU A 185 42.06 -14.62 3.45
N ASP A 186 41.36 -15.62 2.92
CA ASP A 186 41.62 -16.17 1.58
C ASP A 186 41.47 -15.10 0.49
N THR A 187 40.41 -14.28 0.53
CA THR A 187 40.19 -13.19 -0.44
C THR A 187 41.25 -12.08 -0.33
N LEU A 188 41.69 -11.76 0.89
CA LEU A 188 42.72 -10.76 1.15
C LEU A 188 44.14 -11.27 0.83
N THR A 189 44.34 -12.59 0.80
CA THR A 189 45.62 -13.22 0.45
C THR A 189 45.67 -13.68 -0.99
N HIS A 190 44.52 -13.76 -1.65
CA HIS A 190 44.40 -14.08 -3.07
C HIS A 190 45.23 -13.10 -3.91
N ASN A 191 45.99 -13.63 -4.87
CA ASN A 191 46.93 -12.88 -5.70
C ASN A 191 48.06 -12.15 -4.92
N GLY A 192 48.37 -12.57 -3.69
CA GLY A 192 49.51 -12.06 -2.95
C GLY A 192 49.32 -10.67 -2.33
N ARG A 193 48.07 -10.17 -2.21
CA ARG A 193 47.81 -8.81 -1.69
C ARG A 193 48.27 -8.63 -0.23
N HIS A 194 48.40 -9.71 0.53
CA HIS A 194 48.95 -9.72 1.89
C HIS A 194 50.45 -9.45 1.92
N GLN A 195 51.19 -9.60 0.81
CA GLN A 195 52.58 -9.18 0.71
C GLN A 195 52.71 -7.65 0.83
N ALA A 196 51.78 -6.87 0.29
CA ALA A 196 51.79 -5.41 0.45
C ALA A 196 51.63 -4.98 1.91
N LEU A 197 50.81 -5.69 2.70
CA LEU A 197 50.72 -5.45 4.14
C LEU A 197 52.00 -5.88 4.87
N LEU A 198 52.63 -6.97 4.44
CA LEU A 198 53.92 -7.40 4.97
C LEU A 198 55.01 -6.35 4.69
N ASP A 199 54.99 -5.71 3.53
CA ASP A 199 55.92 -4.64 3.15
C ASP A 199 55.79 -3.44 4.10
N ASP A 200 54.56 -2.99 4.36
CA ASP A 200 54.30 -1.88 5.29
C ASP A 200 54.75 -2.21 6.72
N VAL A 201 54.52 -3.45 7.17
CA VAL A 201 54.93 -3.90 8.51
C VAL A 201 56.45 -4.01 8.61
N LEU A 202 57.11 -4.62 7.61
CA LEU A 202 58.56 -4.72 7.57
C LEU A 202 59.20 -3.33 7.52
N GLY A 203 58.66 -2.41 6.71
CA GLY A 203 59.10 -1.02 6.63
C GLY A 203 59.04 -0.31 7.99
N LYS A 204 57.90 -0.39 8.69
CA LYS A 204 57.75 0.20 10.03
C LYS A 204 58.67 -0.46 11.06
N LEU A 205 58.85 -1.77 11.01
CA LEU A 205 59.74 -2.47 11.94
C LEU A 205 61.20 -2.10 11.69
N THR A 206 61.63 -1.95 10.43
CA THR A 206 62.95 -1.44 10.08
C THR A 206 63.14 -0.02 10.56
N GLU A 207 62.16 0.88 10.38
CA GLU A 207 62.21 2.25 10.91
C GLU A 207 62.31 2.29 12.43
N LEU A 208 61.53 1.45 13.13
CA LEU A 208 61.59 1.32 14.58
C LEU A 208 62.94 0.79 15.07
N LEU A 209 63.56 -0.14 14.32
CA LEU A 209 64.88 -0.71 14.64
C LEU A 209 66.04 0.24 14.31
N GLN A 210 65.85 1.18 13.38
CA GLN A 210 66.81 2.25 13.09
C GLN A 210 66.87 3.29 14.21
N ASN A 211 65.84 3.38 15.05
CA ASN A 211 65.88 4.22 16.24
C ASN A 211 66.87 3.66 17.28
N GLU A 212 67.84 4.49 17.67
CA GLU A 212 68.95 4.12 18.55
C GLU A 212 68.48 3.60 19.93
N GLN A 213 67.35 4.11 20.42
CA GLN A 213 66.77 3.68 21.70
C GLN A 213 66.14 2.27 21.61
N THR A 214 65.39 1.99 20.54
CA THR A 214 64.81 0.67 20.28
C THR A 214 65.89 -0.37 20.01
N ARG A 215 66.93 0.01 19.26
CA ARG A 215 68.04 -0.86 18.93
C ARG A 215 68.79 -1.34 20.18
N THR A 216 69.08 -0.41 21.09
CA THR A 216 69.70 -0.73 22.38
C THR A 216 68.79 -1.59 23.26
N TRP A 217 67.48 -1.32 23.26
CA TRP A 217 66.51 -2.12 24.00
C TRP A 217 66.39 -3.56 23.48
N VAL A 218 66.29 -3.74 22.16
CA VAL A 218 66.26 -5.08 21.52
C VAL A 218 67.56 -5.84 21.82
N ALA A 219 68.70 -5.17 21.67
CA ALA A 219 70.01 -5.73 21.96
C ALA A 219 70.12 -6.24 23.41
N GLN A 220 69.68 -5.44 24.39
CA GLN A 220 69.65 -5.84 25.81
C GLN A 220 68.65 -6.97 26.08
N THR A 221 67.50 -6.97 25.41
CA THR A 221 66.46 -8.00 25.56
C THR A 221 66.95 -9.35 25.05
N ILE A 222 67.65 -9.38 23.90
CA ILE A 222 68.24 -10.61 23.35
C ILE A 222 69.30 -11.17 24.30
N VAL A 223 70.15 -10.32 24.87
CA VAL A 223 71.14 -10.75 25.87
C VAL A 223 70.47 -11.30 27.12
N ALA A 224 69.43 -10.63 27.63
CA ALA A 224 68.68 -11.09 28.80
C ALA A 224 67.97 -12.43 28.55
N TRP A 225 67.38 -12.62 27.37
CA TRP A 225 66.76 -13.88 26.95
C TRP A 225 67.80 -15.01 26.86
N LEU A 226 68.95 -14.75 26.24
CA LEU A 226 70.02 -15.74 26.09
C LEU A 226 70.56 -16.22 27.45
N LYS A 227 70.73 -15.29 28.40
CA LYS A 227 71.12 -15.58 29.80
C LYS A 227 70.09 -16.47 30.52
N LYS A 228 68.80 -16.30 30.19
CA LYS A 228 67.70 -17.01 30.85
C LYS A 228 67.47 -18.42 30.28
N GLU A 229 67.40 -18.57 28.96
CA GLU A 229 67.05 -19.85 28.31
C GLU A 229 68.26 -20.75 28.03
N HIS A 230 69.46 -20.17 27.84
CA HIS A 230 70.65 -20.92 27.44
C HIS A 230 71.89 -20.61 28.33
N PRO A 231 71.83 -20.88 29.65
CA PRO A 231 72.90 -20.53 30.60
C PRO A 231 74.22 -21.29 30.39
N ARG A 232 74.20 -22.41 29.65
CA ARG A 232 75.43 -23.14 29.26
C ARG A 232 76.17 -22.45 28.11
N THR A 233 75.43 -21.88 27.16
CA THR A 233 75.96 -21.18 25.99
C THR A 233 76.58 -19.85 26.41
N GLU A 234 76.02 -19.19 27.43
CA GLU A 234 76.59 -17.99 28.07
C GLU A 234 78.04 -18.23 28.56
N LYS A 235 78.31 -19.36 29.21
CA LYS A 235 79.63 -19.68 29.78
C LYS A 235 80.70 -20.00 28.73
N LEU A 236 80.31 -20.34 27.51
CA LEU A 236 81.20 -20.67 26.39
C LEU A 236 81.47 -19.47 25.46
N LEU A 237 80.68 -18.41 25.56
CA LEU A 237 80.80 -17.21 24.73
C LEU A 237 81.78 -16.20 25.37
N PRO A 238 82.66 -15.56 24.60
CA PRO A 238 83.51 -14.48 25.09
C PRO A 238 82.66 -13.34 25.66
N SER A 239 83.08 -12.72 26.77
CA SER A 239 82.37 -11.61 27.42
C SER A 239 82.11 -10.40 26.50
N ASP A 240 82.96 -10.20 25.49
CA ASP A 240 82.78 -9.17 24.45
C ASP A 240 81.57 -9.43 23.54
N TRP A 241 81.17 -10.68 23.37
CA TRP A 241 80.00 -11.10 22.58
C TRP A 241 78.68 -10.90 23.34
N LEU A 242 78.73 -10.96 24.67
CA LEU A 242 77.60 -10.74 25.57
C LEU A 242 77.48 -9.27 26.06
N GLY A 243 78.41 -8.40 25.66
CA GLY A 243 78.38 -6.96 25.93
C GLY A 243 77.69 -6.16 24.82
N ASP A 244 77.72 -4.82 24.93
CA ASP A 244 77.06 -3.88 24.00
C ASP A 244 77.50 -4.04 22.54
N LYS A 245 78.71 -4.54 22.29
CA LYS A 245 79.21 -4.77 20.91
C LYS A 245 78.55 -5.97 20.24
N GLY A 246 78.43 -7.12 20.91
CA GLY A 246 77.79 -8.31 20.33
C GLY A 246 76.28 -8.15 20.17
N SER A 247 75.63 -7.51 21.13
CA SER A 247 74.20 -7.23 21.08
C SER A 247 73.82 -6.21 19.99
N SER A 248 74.65 -5.16 19.80
CA SER A 248 74.47 -4.19 18.71
C SER A 248 74.80 -4.77 17.33
N LEU A 249 75.68 -5.77 17.23
CA LEU A 249 75.92 -6.57 16.01
C LEU A 249 74.72 -7.45 15.67
N LEU A 250 74.11 -8.13 16.66
CA LEU A 250 72.90 -8.92 16.47
C LEU A 250 71.71 -8.05 16.03
N ALA A 251 71.54 -6.87 16.63
CA ALA A 251 70.50 -5.93 16.22
C ALA A 251 70.71 -5.44 14.78
N ARG A 252 71.96 -5.16 14.37
CA ARG A 252 72.31 -4.84 12.96
C ARG A 252 72.06 -6.00 12.01
N ALA A 253 72.39 -7.23 12.42
CA ALA A 253 72.14 -8.41 11.61
C ALA A 253 70.63 -8.64 11.41
N LEU A 254 69.83 -8.43 12.46
CA LEU A 254 68.37 -8.50 12.38
C LEU A 254 67.80 -7.40 11.49
N GLU A 255 68.28 -6.17 11.63
CA GLU A 255 67.90 -5.04 10.78
C GLU A 255 68.22 -5.31 9.30
N SER A 256 69.45 -5.78 9.00
CA SER A 256 69.88 -6.17 7.65
C SER A 256 68.99 -7.26 7.08
N LEU A 257 68.71 -8.31 7.86
CA LEU A 257 67.87 -9.43 7.44
C LEU A 257 66.43 -8.96 7.17
N MET A 258 65.86 -8.08 8.00
CA MET A 258 64.54 -7.51 7.76
C MET A 258 64.49 -6.63 6.51
N ALA A 259 65.52 -5.81 6.29
CA ALA A 259 65.65 -4.98 5.09
C ALA A 259 65.82 -5.83 3.82
N GLU A 260 66.60 -6.91 3.88
CA GLU A 260 66.77 -7.88 2.79
C GLU A 260 65.46 -8.61 2.47
N VAL A 261 64.72 -9.04 3.49
CA VAL A 261 63.39 -9.64 3.33
C VAL A 261 62.43 -8.66 2.69
N ALA A 262 62.45 -7.38 3.10
CA ALA A 262 61.59 -6.34 2.53
C ALA A 262 61.94 -6.04 1.06
N ALA A 263 63.23 -5.95 0.72
CA ALA A 263 63.70 -5.60 -0.61
C ALA A 263 63.57 -6.73 -1.65
N ASN A 264 63.58 -8.00 -1.23
CA ASN A 264 63.53 -9.15 -2.14
C ASN A 264 62.18 -9.90 -2.06
N PRO A 265 61.28 -9.75 -3.07
CA PRO A 265 59.99 -10.45 -3.09
C PRO A 265 60.09 -11.99 -3.11
N GLN A 266 61.22 -12.54 -3.56
CA GLN A 266 61.45 -13.98 -3.69
C GLN A 266 62.22 -14.56 -2.49
N HIS A 267 62.31 -13.81 -1.38
CA HIS A 267 63.03 -14.26 -0.19
C HIS A 267 62.37 -15.51 0.44
N VAL A 268 63.18 -16.45 0.92
CA VAL A 268 62.71 -17.72 1.52
C VAL A 268 61.74 -17.49 2.69
N LEU A 269 61.99 -16.47 3.51
CA LEU A 269 61.10 -16.11 4.62
C LEU A 269 59.72 -15.59 4.18
N ARG A 270 59.63 -14.89 3.05
CA ARG A 270 58.34 -14.48 2.47
C ARG A 270 57.54 -15.70 2.02
N ALA A 271 58.20 -16.64 1.35
CA ALA A 271 57.56 -17.90 0.95
C ALA A 271 57.10 -18.75 2.16
N GLN A 272 57.88 -18.76 3.25
CA GLN A 272 57.48 -19.43 4.49
C GLN A 272 56.28 -18.75 5.16
N PHE A 273 56.24 -17.41 5.16
CA PHE A 273 55.09 -16.64 5.64
C PHE A 273 53.83 -16.96 4.83
N ASP A 274 53.91 -16.96 3.50
CA ASP A 274 52.79 -17.32 2.63
C ASP A 274 52.28 -18.73 2.92
N ALA A 275 53.18 -19.69 3.01
CA ALA A 275 52.82 -21.07 3.33
C ALA A 275 52.23 -21.20 4.75
N ALA A 276 52.62 -20.36 5.70
CA ALA A 276 52.06 -20.33 7.05
C ALA A 276 50.66 -19.73 7.08
N VAL A 277 50.44 -18.63 6.36
CA VAL A 277 49.12 -17.97 6.22
C VAL A 277 48.13 -18.89 5.51
N GLN A 278 48.53 -19.55 4.43
CA GLN A 278 47.68 -20.51 3.72
C GLN A 278 47.30 -21.71 4.60
N ARG A 279 48.28 -22.31 5.30
CA ARG A 279 47.99 -23.37 6.28
C ARG A 279 47.08 -22.90 7.41
N PHE A 280 47.19 -21.65 7.84
CA PHE A 280 46.31 -21.09 8.86
C PHE A 280 44.87 -20.92 8.33
N ILE A 281 44.70 -20.46 7.09
CA ILE A 281 43.38 -20.37 6.42
C ILE A 281 42.74 -21.76 6.27
N GLU A 282 43.51 -22.77 5.84
CA GLU A 282 43.02 -24.15 5.75
C GLU A 282 42.59 -24.68 7.12
N ARG A 283 43.41 -24.46 8.16
CA ARG A 283 43.06 -24.85 9.52
C ARG A 283 41.81 -24.14 10.04
N LEU A 284 41.61 -22.87 9.74
CA LEU A 284 40.35 -22.18 10.07
C LEU A 284 39.11 -22.84 9.45
N ARG A 285 39.24 -23.53 8.30
CA ARG A 285 38.13 -24.22 7.65
C ARG A 285 37.88 -25.63 8.18
N SER A 286 38.94 -26.39 8.49
CA SER A 286 38.83 -27.83 8.72
C SER A 286 39.24 -28.30 10.11
N ASP A 287 39.89 -27.47 10.91
CA ASP A 287 40.39 -27.84 12.25
C ASP A 287 39.27 -27.74 13.29
N PRO A 288 38.90 -28.84 13.98
CA PRO A 288 37.82 -28.86 14.96
C PRO A 288 38.00 -27.84 16.09
N ASP A 289 39.25 -27.53 16.46
CA ASP A 289 39.55 -26.56 17.52
C ASP A 289 39.20 -25.12 17.13
N TRP A 290 39.41 -24.76 15.85
CA TRP A 290 39.07 -23.43 15.33
C TRP A 290 37.57 -23.28 15.11
N VAL A 291 36.91 -24.34 14.65
CA VAL A 291 35.45 -24.40 14.58
C VAL A 291 34.84 -24.20 15.98
N ARG A 292 35.38 -24.87 17.01
CA ARG A 292 34.94 -24.68 18.40
C ARG A 292 35.15 -23.24 18.88
N LYS A 293 36.31 -22.63 18.63
CA LYS A 293 36.55 -21.22 18.96
C LYS A 293 35.59 -20.27 18.23
N GLY A 294 35.29 -20.56 16.97
CA GLY A 294 34.29 -19.83 16.19
C GLY A 294 32.91 -19.91 16.85
N GLU A 295 32.49 -21.10 17.28
CA GLU A 295 31.24 -21.33 18.01
C GLU A 295 31.23 -20.66 19.40
N GLU A 296 32.36 -20.60 20.11
CA GLU A 296 32.49 -19.86 21.36
C GLU A 296 32.28 -18.36 21.17
N ILE A 297 32.94 -17.77 20.16
CA ILE A 297 32.77 -16.35 19.82
C ILE A 297 31.33 -16.08 19.36
N ARG A 298 30.76 -16.98 18.55
CA ARG A 298 29.38 -16.92 18.09
C ARG A 298 28.40 -16.92 19.26
N THR A 299 28.59 -17.84 20.21
CA THR A 299 27.78 -17.96 21.43
C THR A 299 27.92 -16.71 22.29
N TYR A 300 29.13 -16.20 22.43
CA TYR A 300 29.39 -14.93 23.13
C TYR A 300 28.61 -13.78 22.48
N LEU A 301 28.69 -13.60 21.16
CA LEU A 301 27.96 -12.54 20.44
C LEU A 301 26.43 -12.67 20.52
N GLN A 302 25.88 -13.89 20.63
CA GLN A 302 24.44 -14.11 20.77
C GLN A 302 23.91 -13.85 22.18
N THR A 303 24.71 -14.20 23.19
CA THR A 303 24.26 -14.29 24.58
C THR A 303 24.65 -13.05 25.39
N ASP A 304 25.69 -12.35 24.97
CA ASP A 304 26.21 -11.19 25.69
C ASP A 304 25.22 -10.01 25.65
N ALA A 305 24.94 -9.47 26.84
CA ALA A 305 24.00 -8.36 27.03
C ALA A 305 24.52 -7.05 26.42
N THR A 306 25.84 -6.87 26.32
CA THR A 306 26.49 -5.69 25.74
C THR A 306 26.23 -5.61 24.25
N VAL A 307 26.30 -6.75 23.54
CA VAL A 307 25.99 -6.82 22.10
C VAL A 307 24.52 -6.49 21.85
N ALA A 308 23.62 -7.02 22.67
CA ALA A 308 22.19 -6.69 22.58
C ALA A 308 21.93 -5.19 22.84
N GLY A 309 22.60 -4.60 23.83
CA GLY A 309 22.53 -3.16 24.11
C GLY A 309 23.07 -2.31 22.95
N TYR A 310 24.19 -2.71 22.35
CA TYR A 310 24.76 -2.01 21.20
C TYR A 310 23.85 -2.06 19.96
N VAL A 311 23.25 -3.22 19.66
CA VAL A 311 22.26 -3.35 18.58
C VAL A 311 21.04 -2.44 18.83
N GLN A 312 20.61 -2.32 20.08
CA GLN A 312 19.51 -1.41 20.44
C GLN A 312 19.89 0.06 20.22
N THR A 313 21.09 0.48 20.64
CA THR A 313 21.59 1.84 20.41
C THR A 313 21.71 2.14 18.91
N LEU A 314 22.28 1.22 18.12
CA LEU A 314 22.37 1.37 16.66
C LEU A 314 20.99 1.54 16.01
N TRP A 315 20.00 0.78 16.47
CA TRP A 315 18.62 0.92 15.99
C TRP A 315 18.04 2.30 16.33
N GLN A 316 18.20 2.75 17.57
CA GLN A 316 17.73 4.05 18.04
C GLN A 316 18.40 5.20 17.27
N ASP A 317 19.72 5.11 17.04
CA ASP A 317 20.50 6.10 16.29
C ASP A 317 20.08 6.15 14.82
N LEU A 318 19.95 4.98 14.17
CA LEU A 318 19.49 4.88 12.79
C LEU A 318 18.08 5.45 12.64
N ARG A 319 17.19 5.13 13.57
CA ARG A 319 15.83 5.67 13.60
C ARG A 319 15.85 7.19 13.77
N GLY A 320 16.61 7.71 14.74
CA GLY A 320 16.70 9.14 15.00
C GLY A 320 17.33 9.91 13.82
N ALA A 321 18.28 9.30 13.11
CA ALA A 321 18.81 9.83 11.86
C ALA A 321 17.74 9.85 10.75
N LEU A 322 16.99 8.76 10.59
CA LEU A 322 15.93 8.65 9.58
C LEU A 322 14.77 9.62 9.87
N GLN A 323 14.33 9.76 11.12
CA GLN A 323 13.29 10.74 11.49
C GLN A 323 13.72 12.17 11.19
N ARG A 324 14.99 12.52 11.47
CA ARG A 324 15.53 13.84 11.13
C ARG A 324 15.58 14.07 9.62
N ASP A 325 16.01 13.07 8.85
CA ASP A 325 16.02 13.17 7.39
C ASP A 325 14.60 13.34 6.82
N LEU A 326 13.61 12.59 7.34
CA LEU A 326 12.22 12.65 6.88
C LEU A 326 11.50 13.96 7.24
N ALA A 327 11.95 14.64 8.30
CA ALA A 327 11.43 15.94 8.70
C ALA A 327 12.03 17.10 7.88
N ASP A 328 13.13 16.86 7.18
CA ASP A 328 13.78 17.87 6.35
C ASP A 328 13.04 18.07 5.01
N ALA A 329 12.95 19.33 4.56
CA ALA A 329 12.42 19.68 3.26
C ALA A 329 13.27 19.09 2.11
N ASP A 330 14.58 18.89 2.35
CA ASP A 330 15.54 18.31 1.39
C ASP A 330 15.99 16.89 1.76
N SER A 331 15.09 16.09 2.34
CA SER A 331 15.28 14.67 2.69
C SER A 331 16.06 13.88 1.62
N VAL A 332 17.09 13.15 2.05
CA VAL A 332 17.81 12.18 1.22
C VAL A 332 16.86 11.11 0.70
N VAL A 333 15.94 10.61 1.54
CA VAL A 333 14.92 9.65 1.13
C VAL A 333 14.02 10.24 0.04
N ALA A 334 13.53 11.48 0.20
CA ALA A 334 12.73 12.13 -0.83
C ALA A 334 13.48 12.25 -2.15
N ARG A 335 14.76 12.62 -2.12
CA ARG A 335 15.61 12.71 -3.32
C ARG A 335 15.83 11.36 -3.98
N GLN A 336 16.09 10.31 -3.20
CA GLN A 336 16.30 8.97 -3.71
C GLN A 336 15.04 8.42 -4.36
N VAL A 337 13.88 8.60 -3.70
CA VAL A 337 12.56 8.21 -4.25
C VAL A 337 12.24 8.99 -5.52
N ARG A 338 12.52 10.30 -5.55
CA ARG A 338 12.37 11.12 -6.76
C ARG A 338 13.24 10.60 -7.91
N ASN A 339 14.51 10.30 -7.65
CA ASN A 339 15.44 9.80 -8.65
C ASN A 339 15.01 8.43 -9.19
N LEU A 340 14.59 7.52 -8.31
CA LEU A 340 14.05 6.21 -8.68
C LEU A 340 12.76 6.35 -9.50
N GLY A 341 11.84 7.22 -9.08
CA GLY A 341 10.60 7.47 -9.79
C GLY A 341 10.84 8.04 -11.18
N HIS A 342 11.78 8.99 -11.31
CA HIS A 342 12.17 9.55 -12.61
C HIS A 342 12.85 8.51 -13.50
N TRP A 343 13.78 7.72 -12.97
CA TRP A 343 14.42 6.63 -13.70
C TRP A 343 13.40 5.58 -14.18
N LEU A 344 12.44 5.22 -13.34
CA LEU A 344 11.36 4.29 -13.69
C LEU A 344 10.46 4.88 -14.78
N GLY A 345 10.08 6.16 -14.66
CA GLY A 345 9.30 6.86 -15.67
C GLY A 345 10.00 6.90 -17.02
N GLN A 346 11.29 7.25 -17.05
CA GLN A 346 12.09 7.25 -18.28
C GLN A 346 12.25 5.85 -18.88
N SER A 347 12.46 4.84 -18.04
CA SER A 347 12.59 3.45 -18.49
C SER A 347 11.28 2.95 -19.12
N LEU A 348 10.13 3.25 -18.52
CA LEU A 348 8.81 2.91 -19.07
C LEU A 348 8.48 3.72 -20.34
N ALA A 349 8.90 4.99 -20.41
CA ALA A 349 8.71 5.82 -21.60
C ALA A 349 9.54 5.31 -22.80
N GLY A 350 10.75 4.83 -22.54
CA GLY A 350 11.68 4.36 -23.58
C GLY A 350 11.49 2.91 -24.03
N ASP A 351 10.86 2.05 -23.20
CA ASP A 351 10.75 0.62 -23.47
C ASP A 351 9.28 0.14 -23.48
N ALA A 352 8.78 -0.14 -24.69
CA ALA A 352 7.44 -0.68 -24.87
C ALA A 352 7.28 -2.13 -24.36
N ALA A 353 8.34 -2.94 -24.40
CA ALA A 353 8.30 -4.32 -23.90
C ALA A 353 8.22 -4.34 -22.37
N LEU A 354 8.92 -3.42 -21.69
CA LEU A 354 8.82 -3.25 -20.24
C LEU A 354 7.41 -2.83 -19.82
N ARG A 355 6.78 -1.89 -20.54
CA ARG A 355 5.39 -1.49 -20.29
C ARG A 355 4.41 -2.66 -20.44
N GLN A 356 4.56 -3.44 -21.52
CA GLN A 356 3.72 -4.61 -21.73
C GLN A 356 3.89 -5.64 -20.61
N SER A 357 5.13 -5.94 -20.22
CA SER A 357 5.41 -6.87 -19.12
C SER A 357 4.78 -6.41 -17.79
N LEU A 358 4.81 -5.10 -17.51
CA LEU A 358 4.19 -4.52 -16.32
C LEU A 358 2.66 -4.63 -16.37
N ASN A 359 2.04 -4.33 -17.51
CA ASN A 359 0.60 -4.49 -17.71
C ASN A 359 0.15 -5.95 -17.56
N ASP A 360 0.90 -6.89 -18.15
CA ASP A 360 0.61 -8.33 -18.04
C ASP A 360 0.71 -8.77 -16.57
N ARG A 361 1.71 -8.28 -15.83
CA ARG A 361 1.85 -8.58 -14.39
C ARG A 361 0.72 -7.99 -13.55
N LEU A 362 0.30 -6.76 -13.83
CA LEU A 362 -0.86 -6.14 -13.20
C LEU A 362 -2.14 -6.92 -13.48
N GLU A 363 -2.31 -7.44 -14.70
CA GLU A 363 -3.43 -8.30 -15.06
C GLU A 363 -3.46 -9.57 -14.20
N HIS A 364 -2.32 -10.24 -14.04
CA HIS A 364 -2.21 -11.43 -13.18
C HIS A 364 -2.52 -11.11 -11.70
N TRP A 365 -2.04 -9.96 -11.21
CA TRP A 365 -2.35 -9.53 -9.84
C TRP A 365 -3.84 -9.26 -9.65
N VAL A 366 -4.49 -8.61 -10.61
CA VAL A 366 -5.94 -8.39 -10.57
C VAL A 366 -6.70 -9.71 -10.62
N GLN A 367 -6.27 -10.68 -11.42
CA GLN A 367 -6.92 -12.00 -11.44
C GLN A 367 -6.87 -12.70 -10.07
N GLY A 368 -5.76 -12.55 -9.34
CA GLY A 368 -5.60 -13.11 -8.00
C GLY A 368 -6.34 -12.34 -6.90
N LEU A 369 -6.30 -11.00 -6.94
CA LEU A 369 -6.79 -10.13 -5.86
C LEU A 369 -8.25 -9.68 -6.03
N ALA A 370 -8.76 -9.63 -7.27
CA ALA A 370 -10.10 -9.14 -7.54
C ALA A 370 -11.19 -9.88 -6.77
N PRO A 371 -11.21 -11.23 -6.64
CA PRO A 371 -12.25 -11.92 -5.88
C PRO A 371 -12.38 -11.41 -4.43
N ASP A 372 -11.26 -11.25 -3.74
CA ASP A 372 -11.21 -10.80 -2.36
C ASP A 372 -11.64 -9.34 -2.22
N VAL A 373 -11.14 -8.46 -3.10
CA VAL A 373 -11.50 -7.03 -3.11
C VAL A 373 -12.98 -6.84 -3.42
N SER A 374 -13.51 -7.55 -4.42
CA SER A 374 -14.91 -7.45 -4.82
C SER A 374 -15.84 -7.94 -3.73
N GLN A 375 -15.45 -9.00 -3.00
CA GLN A 375 -16.19 -9.46 -1.83
C GLN A 375 -16.15 -8.43 -0.68
N PHE A 376 -14.96 -7.87 -0.40
CA PHE A 376 -14.81 -6.84 0.63
C PHE A 376 -15.66 -5.60 0.33
N VAL A 377 -15.65 -5.10 -0.91
CA VAL A 377 -16.48 -3.95 -1.32
C VAL A 377 -17.96 -4.28 -1.24
N ALA A 378 -18.38 -5.47 -1.65
CA ALA A 378 -19.77 -5.91 -1.55
C ALA A 378 -20.25 -5.90 -0.08
N GLN A 379 -19.46 -6.49 0.82
CA GLN A 379 -19.73 -6.49 2.25
C GLN A 379 -19.81 -5.06 2.81
N HIS A 380 -18.86 -4.21 2.43
CA HIS A 380 -18.86 -2.82 2.86
C HIS A 380 -20.11 -2.04 2.40
N ILE A 381 -20.58 -2.26 1.18
CA ILE A 381 -21.82 -1.66 0.65
C ILE A 381 -23.04 -2.17 1.44
N GLU A 382 -23.14 -3.48 1.64
CA GLU A 382 -24.25 -4.07 2.41
C GLU A 382 -24.32 -3.51 3.83
N ASP A 383 -23.17 -3.48 4.54
CA ASP A 383 -23.08 -2.96 5.90
C ASP A 383 -23.36 -1.46 5.97
N THR A 384 -22.99 -0.70 4.94
CA THR A 384 -23.27 0.73 4.87
C THR A 384 -24.76 0.99 4.69
N VAL A 385 -25.41 0.32 3.73
CA VAL A 385 -26.86 0.45 3.52
C VAL A 385 -27.64 -0.01 4.76
N ARG A 386 -27.16 -1.04 5.46
CA ARG A 386 -27.79 -1.52 6.70
C ARG A 386 -27.68 -0.53 7.87
N ARG A 387 -26.64 0.30 7.90
CA ARG A 387 -26.41 1.30 8.95
C ARG A 387 -27.18 2.61 8.74
N TRP A 388 -27.70 2.86 7.55
CA TRP A 388 -28.49 4.06 7.27
C TRP A 388 -29.84 4.02 7.98
N ASP A 389 -30.27 5.19 8.45
CA ASP A 389 -31.63 5.34 8.94
C ASP A 389 -32.63 5.10 7.81
N THR A 390 -33.68 4.33 8.12
CA THR A 390 -34.66 3.91 7.12
C THR A 390 -35.47 5.10 6.59
N GLU A 391 -35.72 6.12 7.42
CA GLU A 391 -36.46 7.32 7.00
C GLU A 391 -35.62 8.18 6.06
N GLU A 392 -34.34 8.38 6.38
CA GLU A 392 -33.39 9.11 5.52
C GLU A 392 -33.25 8.45 4.14
N MET A 393 -33.04 7.12 4.09
CA MET A 393 -32.95 6.39 2.83
C MET A 393 -34.23 6.53 2.00
N THR A 394 -35.38 6.39 2.66
CA THR A 394 -36.69 6.50 2.00
C THR A 394 -36.89 7.90 1.43
N GLN A 395 -36.51 8.95 2.17
CA GLN A 395 -36.59 10.33 1.73
C GLN A 395 -35.66 10.59 0.53
N LEU A 396 -34.44 10.07 0.53
CA LEU A 396 -33.51 10.20 -0.59
C LEU A 396 -34.05 9.53 -1.87
N ILE A 397 -34.63 8.33 -1.75
CA ILE A 397 -35.23 7.64 -2.90
C ILE A 397 -36.48 8.40 -3.38
N GLU A 398 -37.32 8.88 -2.48
CA GLU A 398 -38.50 9.68 -2.80
C GLU A 398 -38.13 10.99 -3.50
N LEU A 399 -37.03 11.63 -3.10
CA LEU A 399 -36.55 12.86 -3.71
C LEU A 399 -36.18 12.66 -5.19
N ASN A 400 -35.55 11.53 -5.50
CA ASN A 400 -35.03 11.23 -6.83
C ASN A 400 -36.08 10.66 -7.79
N ILE A 401 -36.99 9.80 -7.29
CA ILE A 401 -37.96 9.06 -8.15
C ILE A 401 -39.40 9.56 -7.93
N GLY A 402 -39.66 10.31 -6.87
CA GLY A 402 -41.02 10.67 -6.47
C GLY A 402 -41.77 11.53 -7.49
N LYS A 403 -41.07 12.37 -8.28
CA LYS A 403 -41.68 13.15 -9.36
C LYS A 403 -42.31 12.23 -10.41
N ASP A 404 -41.56 11.23 -10.85
CA ASP A 404 -42.01 10.27 -11.88
C ASP A 404 -43.16 9.42 -11.36
N LEU A 405 -43.16 9.08 -10.07
CA LEU A 405 -44.28 8.39 -9.44
C LEU A 405 -45.55 9.25 -9.35
N GLN A 406 -45.45 10.58 -9.21
CA GLN A 406 -46.64 11.44 -9.25
C GLN A 406 -47.30 11.47 -10.64
N TYR A 407 -46.53 11.27 -11.72
CA TYR A 407 -47.11 11.16 -13.06
C TYR A 407 -47.98 9.92 -13.22
N ILE A 408 -47.66 8.81 -12.54
CA ILE A 408 -48.52 7.62 -12.51
C ILE A 408 -49.91 8.01 -11.98
N ARG A 409 -49.97 8.80 -10.89
CA ARG A 409 -51.24 9.26 -10.30
C ARG A 409 -52.04 10.18 -11.22
N ILE A 410 -51.38 11.09 -11.94
CA ILE A 410 -52.03 11.94 -12.94
C ILE A 410 -52.61 11.06 -14.06
N ASN A 411 -51.82 10.11 -14.57
CA ASN A 411 -52.25 9.18 -15.60
C ASN A 411 -53.40 8.29 -15.12
N GLY A 412 -53.37 7.78 -13.89
CA GLY A 412 -54.46 7.00 -13.31
C GLY A 412 -55.76 7.77 -13.20
N THR A 413 -55.69 9.08 -12.97
CA THR A 413 -56.88 9.95 -12.98
C THR A 413 -57.47 10.05 -14.40
N VAL A 414 -56.63 10.27 -15.40
CA VAL A 414 -57.05 10.39 -16.81
C VAL A 414 -57.60 9.06 -17.33
N VAL A 415 -56.85 7.97 -17.13
CA VAL A 415 -57.24 6.61 -17.55
C VAL A 415 -58.49 6.16 -16.81
N GLY A 416 -58.59 6.43 -15.49
CA GLY A 416 -59.79 6.15 -14.71
C GLY A 416 -61.02 6.85 -15.29
N GLY A 417 -60.90 8.12 -15.68
CA GLY A 417 -61.97 8.85 -16.34
C GLY A 417 -62.37 8.24 -17.68
N LEU A 418 -61.41 7.92 -18.54
CA LEU A 418 -61.68 7.26 -19.82
C LEU A 418 -62.39 5.91 -19.65
N ILE A 419 -61.97 5.10 -18.67
CA ILE A 419 -62.63 3.84 -18.33
C ILE A 419 -64.06 4.10 -17.85
N GLY A 420 -64.27 5.10 -16.99
CA GLY A 420 -65.60 5.51 -16.54
C GLY A 420 -66.52 5.91 -17.69
N LEU A 421 -65.98 6.64 -18.67
CA LEU A 421 -66.70 7.02 -19.89
C LEU A 421 -67.09 5.79 -20.73
N VAL A 422 -66.16 4.86 -20.93
CA VAL A 422 -66.43 3.62 -21.67
C VAL A 422 -67.48 2.76 -20.97
N LEU A 423 -67.36 2.57 -19.65
CA LEU A 423 -68.33 1.83 -18.85
C LEU A 423 -69.71 2.50 -18.85
N PHE A 424 -69.75 3.83 -18.82
CA PHE A 424 -70.99 4.58 -18.94
C PHE A 424 -71.64 4.37 -20.31
N ALA A 425 -70.86 4.48 -21.40
CA ALA A 425 -71.34 4.27 -22.76
C ALA A 425 -71.90 2.85 -22.96
N VAL A 426 -71.23 1.83 -22.41
CA VAL A 426 -71.69 0.43 -22.46
C VAL A 426 -72.95 0.21 -21.61
N SER A 427 -73.00 0.75 -20.40
CA SER A 427 -74.15 0.57 -19.49
C SER A 427 -75.42 1.29 -19.97
N HIS A 428 -75.27 2.42 -20.67
CA HIS A 428 -76.39 3.22 -21.17
C HIS A 428 -76.63 3.03 -22.67
N VAL A 429 -76.02 2.03 -23.30
CA VAL A 429 -76.12 1.78 -24.75
C VAL A 429 -77.58 1.64 -25.20
N GLY A 430 -78.44 1.03 -24.38
CA GLY A 430 -79.87 0.87 -24.68
C GLY A 430 -80.71 2.14 -24.54
N GLU A 431 -80.29 3.11 -23.72
CA GLU A 431 -80.94 4.43 -23.61
C GLU A 431 -80.45 5.37 -24.72
N ILE A 432 -79.15 5.31 -25.04
CA ILE A 432 -78.54 6.03 -26.16
C ILE A 432 -79.13 5.55 -27.48
N TRP A 433 -79.31 4.23 -27.66
CA TRP A 433 -79.95 3.65 -28.84
C TRP A 433 -81.41 4.09 -28.98
N ARG A 434 -82.18 4.11 -27.86
CA ARG A 434 -83.57 4.61 -27.86
C ARG A 434 -83.66 6.10 -28.19
N ALA A 435 -82.73 6.92 -27.69
CA ALA A 435 -82.65 8.34 -28.02
C ALA A 435 -82.19 8.59 -29.47
N ALA A 436 -81.40 7.69 -30.06
CA ALA A 436 -80.90 7.80 -31.44
C ALA A 436 -81.89 7.27 -32.50
N VAL A 437 -82.72 6.28 -32.16
CA VAL A 437 -83.69 5.66 -33.07
C VAL A 437 -85.11 6.23 -32.91
N GLY A 438 -85.41 6.88 -31.78
CA GLY A 438 -86.71 7.48 -31.47
C GLY A 438 -86.82 8.99 -31.72
N GLY A 439 -85.93 9.57 -32.53
CA GLY A 439 -85.98 10.98 -32.97
C GLY A 439 -86.74 11.16 -34.26
#